data_AF-A0A925YEE8-F1
#
_entry.id   AF-A0A925YEE8-F1
#
_cell.length_a   1.000
_cell.length_b   1.000
_cell.length_c   1.000
_cell.angle_alpha   90.00
_cell.angle_beta   90.00
_cell.angle_gamma   90.00
#
_symmetry.space_group_name_H-M   'P 1'
#
loop_
_entity.id
_entity.type
_entity.pdbx_description
1 polymer ?
#
loop_
_entity_poly.entity_id
_entity_poly.type
_entity_poly.pdbx_seq_one_letter_code
_entity_poly.pdbx_strand_id
1 'polypeptide(L)'
;ADRYSIEDLAVGAVAAGADVLLIRESADQQNRAFDALVRAAQANDRLRARVYESAARVASLKATCRVGAPAPSAMLASLLGPPAHKALAGSFRSVDPRSAVAASPVADT
;
A
#
# COMPACT_ATOMS: atom_id res chain seq x y z
N ALA A 1 -0.54 -12.18 -14.82
CA ALA A 1 0.47 -12.73 -13.89
C ALA A 1 0.71 -14.21 -14.19
N ASP A 2 0.44 -14.65 -15.41
CA ASP A 2 0.02 -16.05 -15.64
C ASP A 2 1.22 -16.96 -15.98
N ARG A 3 2.43 -16.40 -15.92
CA ARG A 3 3.69 -17.08 -16.23
C ARG A 3 4.38 -17.66 -14.99
N TYR A 4 3.96 -17.27 -13.79
CA TYR A 4 4.60 -17.64 -12.53
C TYR A 4 3.55 -18.02 -11.51
N SER A 5 3.88 -18.98 -10.66
CA SER A 5 3.05 -19.31 -9.50
C SER A 5 3.03 -18.13 -8.52
N ILE A 6 2.02 -18.07 -7.64
CA ILE A 6 1.94 -16.99 -6.64
C ILE A 6 3.11 -17.09 -5.64
N GLU A 7 3.58 -18.31 -5.39
CA GLU A 7 4.73 -18.67 -4.58
C GLU A 7 6.03 -18.08 -5.17
N ASP A 8 6.26 -18.31 -6.47
CA ASP A 8 7.45 -17.78 -7.17
C ASP A 8 7.42 -16.25 -7.25
N LEU A 9 6.25 -15.68 -7.49
CA LEU A 9 6.07 -14.23 -7.51
C LEU A 9 6.36 -13.61 -6.14
N ALA A 10 5.90 -14.22 -5.05
CA ALA A 10 6.14 -13.72 -3.70
C ALA A 10 7.63 -13.72 -3.34
N VAL A 11 8.31 -14.84 -3.60
CA VAL A 11 9.76 -14.97 -3.35
C VAL A 11 10.53 -14.00 -4.24
N GLY A 12 10.23 -13.98 -5.54
CA GLY A 12 10.90 -13.14 -6.52
C GLY A 12 10.73 -11.65 -6.26
N ALA A 13 9.53 -11.21 -5.87
CA ALA A 13 9.26 -9.81 -5.56
C ALA A 13 10.06 -9.34 -4.34
N VAL A 14 10.11 -10.12 -3.26
CA VAL A 14 10.91 -9.77 -2.08
C VAL A 14 12.40 -9.78 -2.42
N ALA A 15 12.87 -10.78 -3.17
CA ALA A 15 14.25 -10.84 -3.64
C ALA A 15 14.63 -9.63 -4.51
N ALA A 16 13.69 -9.12 -5.29
CA ALA A 16 13.84 -7.90 -6.11
C ALA A 16 13.76 -6.60 -5.30
N GLY A 17 13.47 -6.66 -4.00
CA GLY A 17 13.46 -5.50 -3.10
C GLY A 17 12.08 -4.98 -2.72
N ALA A 18 11.00 -5.70 -3.06
CA ALA A 18 9.67 -5.33 -2.56
C ALA A 18 9.59 -5.54 -1.05
N ASP A 19 9.07 -4.53 -0.34
CA ASP A 19 8.93 -4.56 1.13
C ASP A 19 7.52 -5.01 1.56
N VAL A 20 6.50 -4.82 0.72
CA VAL A 20 5.10 -5.20 0.98
C VAL A 20 4.51 -5.86 -0.26
N LEU A 21 3.84 -7.00 -0.07
CA LEU A 21 3.12 -7.72 -1.12
C LEU A 21 1.61 -7.51 -0.94
N LEU A 22 0.93 -7.05 -1.99
CA LEU A 22 -0.53 -6.97 -2.05
C LEU A 22 -1.04 -8.11 -2.92
N ILE A 23 -1.59 -9.15 -2.28
CA ILE A 23 -2.08 -10.35 -2.94
C ILE A 23 -3.61 -10.30 -2.97
N ARG A 24 -4.19 -10.04 -4.15
CA ARG A 24 -5.66 -9.98 -4.36
C ARG A 24 -6.24 -11.34 -4.75
N GLU A 25 -5.72 -12.40 -4.15
CA GLU A 25 -6.09 -13.78 -4.42
C GLU A 25 -6.80 -14.39 -3.19
N SER A 26 -7.28 -15.63 -3.32
CA SER A 26 -7.90 -16.33 -2.20
C SER A 26 -6.98 -16.45 -0.97
N ALA A 27 -7.57 -16.63 0.21
CA ALA A 27 -6.80 -16.82 1.45
C ALA A 27 -5.81 -17.99 1.35
N ASP A 28 -6.19 -19.06 0.66
CA ASP A 28 -5.30 -20.20 0.41
C ASP A 28 -4.09 -19.81 -0.42
N GLN A 29 -4.28 -19.04 -1.49
CA GLN A 29 -3.17 -18.54 -2.29
C GLN A 29 -2.26 -17.57 -1.50
N GLN A 30 -2.84 -16.75 -0.61
CA GLN A 30 -2.06 -15.89 0.30
C GLN A 30 -1.21 -16.72 1.26
N ASN A 31 -1.78 -17.77 1.87
CA ASN A 31 -1.06 -18.67 2.77
C ASN A 31 0.07 -19.40 2.05
N ARG A 32 -0.17 -19.92 0.83
CA ARG A 32 0.89 -20.58 0.05
C ARG A 32 2.04 -19.64 -0.30
N ALA A 33 1.73 -18.40 -0.67
CA ALA A 33 2.73 -17.36 -0.92
C ALA A 33 3.58 -17.06 0.32
N PHE A 34 2.93 -16.94 1.48
CA PHE A 34 3.61 -16.74 2.76
C PHE A 34 4.53 -17.91 3.10
N ASP A 35 4.01 -19.15 3.05
CA ASP A 35 4.78 -20.35 3.35
C ASP A 35 5.97 -20.55 2.42
N ALA A 36 5.79 -20.23 1.13
CA ALA A 36 6.87 -20.26 0.15
C ALA A 36 7.99 -19.27 0.51
N LEU A 37 7.63 -18.04 0.90
CA LEU A 37 8.59 -17.03 1.35
C LEU A 37 9.34 -17.47 2.63
N VAL A 38 8.62 -18.04 3.60
CA VAL A 38 9.23 -18.56 4.83
C VAL A 38 10.24 -19.66 4.52
N ARG A 39 9.84 -20.68 3.74
CA ARG A 39 10.74 -21.77 3.34
C ARG A 39 11.96 -21.25 2.57
N ALA A 40 11.76 -20.33 1.64
CA ALA A 40 12.85 -19.74 0.85
C ALA A 40 13.83 -18.95 1.74
N ALA A 41 13.33 -18.18 2.72
CA ALA A 41 14.17 -17.44 3.66
C ALA A 41 14.91 -18.35 4.65
N GLN A 42 14.33 -19.48 5.03
CA GLN A 42 15.01 -20.49 5.86
C GLN A 42 16.18 -21.14 5.10
N ALA A 43 16.00 -21.39 3.80
CA ALA A 43 17.01 -22.03 2.96
C ALA A 43 18.08 -21.09 2.40
N ASN A 44 17.85 -19.76 2.42
CA ASN A 44 18.74 -18.78 1.78
C ASN A 44 19.01 -17.57 2.69
N ASP A 45 20.25 -17.48 3.18
CA ASP A 45 20.69 -16.42 4.10
C ASP A 45 20.57 -15.01 3.51
N ARG A 46 20.79 -14.83 2.21
CA ARG A 46 20.64 -13.51 1.55
C ARG A 46 19.18 -13.09 1.51
N LEU A 47 18.27 -14.01 1.20
CA LEU A 47 16.84 -13.72 1.22
C LEU A 47 16.35 -13.48 2.66
N ARG A 48 16.87 -14.22 3.64
CA ARG A 48 16.61 -13.97 5.06
C ARG A 48 16.99 -12.56 5.48
N ALA A 49 18.19 -12.11 5.10
CA ALA A 49 18.63 -10.75 5.37
C ALA A 49 17.72 -9.70 4.71
N ARG A 50 17.28 -9.93 3.46
CA ARG A 50 16.33 -9.08 2.75
C ARG A 50 14.97 -8.98 3.47
N VAL A 51 14.47 -10.07 4.04
CA VAL A 51 13.23 -10.07 4.83
C VAL A 51 13.38 -9.23 6.10
N TYR A 52 14.49 -9.37 6.84
CA TYR A 52 14.73 -8.55 8.03
C TYR A 52 14.86 -7.06 7.70
N GLU A 53 15.53 -6.72 6.61
CA GLU A 53 15.65 -5.35 6.14
C GLU A 53 14.29 -4.75 5.77
N SER A 54 13.46 -5.50 5.03
CA SER A 54 12.08 -5.10 4.70
C SER A 54 11.25 -4.87 5.97
N ALA A 55 11.28 -5.81 6.92
CA ALA A 55 10.55 -5.70 8.17
C ALA A 55 10.95 -4.44 8.97
N ALA A 56 12.25 -4.11 9.00
CA ALA A 56 12.75 -2.90 9.65
C ALA A 56 12.23 -1.62 8.96
N ARG A 57 12.21 -1.57 7.63
CA ARG A 57 11.66 -0.42 6.87
C ARG A 57 10.17 -0.24 7.12
N VAL A 58 9.41 -1.34 7.10
CA VAL A 58 7.96 -1.30 7.38
C VAL A 58 7.70 -0.87 8.81
N ALA A 59 8.49 -1.34 9.78
CA ALA A 59 8.39 -0.91 11.18
C ALA A 59 8.68 0.59 11.33
N SER A 60 9.73 1.10 10.65
CA SER A 60 10.05 2.53 10.64
C SER A 60 8.92 3.36 10.04
N LEU A 61 8.37 2.95 8.90
CA LEU A 61 7.22 3.60 8.28
C LEU A 61 6.02 3.64 9.25
N LYS A 62 5.68 2.50 9.88
CA LYS A 62 4.59 2.43 10.86
C LYS A 62 4.82 3.33 12.07
N ALA A 63 6.07 3.50 12.52
CA ALA A 63 6.40 4.40 13.60
C ALA A 63 6.25 5.89 13.23
N THR A 64 6.44 6.25 11.96
CA THR A 64 6.19 7.61 11.46
C THR A 64 4.70 7.89 11.26
N CYS A 65 3.92 6.86 10.92
CA CYS A 65 2.48 6.99 10.71
C CYS A 65 1.72 7.09 12.04
N ARG A 66 1.24 8.28 12.38
CA ARG A 66 0.31 8.49 13.48
C ARG A 66 -1.12 8.30 13.00
N VAL A 67 -1.67 7.11 13.18
CA VAL A 67 -3.11 6.86 13.00
C VAL A 67 -3.81 7.12 14.33
N GLY A 68 -4.69 8.12 14.36
CA GLY A 68 -5.58 8.36 15.50
C GLY A 68 -6.59 7.24 15.67
N ALA A 69 -7.27 7.21 16.82
CA ALA A 69 -8.40 6.32 17.01
C ALA A 69 -9.45 6.56 15.91
N PRO A 70 -10.06 5.50 15.35
CA PRO A 70 -11.13 5.67 14.38
C PRO A 70 -12.23 6.58 14.93
N ALA A 71 -12.75 7.49 14.11
CA ALA A 71 -13.90 8.29 14.50
C ALA A 71 -15.10 7.38 14.82
N PRO A 72 -15.95 7.74 15.81
CA PRO A 72 -17.18 7.00 16.07
C PRO A 72 -18.03 6.88 14.81
N SER A 73 -18.65 5.71 14.57
CA SER A 73 -19.45 5.47 13.37
C SER A 73 -20.54 6.52 13.13
N ALA A 74 -21.14 7.04 14.21
CA ALA A 74 -22.15 8.10 14.17
C ALA A 74 -21.64 9.43 13.56
N MET A 75 -20.33 9.68 13.59
CA MET A 75 -19.71 10.87 13.01
C MET A 75 -19.30 10.69 11.54
N LEU A 76 -19.31 9.46 11.01
CA LEU A 76 -18.79 9.22 9.66
C LEU A 76 -19.55 9.98 8.57
N ALA A 77 -20.87 10.10 8.71
CA ALA A 77 -21.69 10.82 7.74
C ALA A 77 -21.38 12.33 7.67
N SER A 78 -20.88 12.94 8.75
CA SER A 78 -20.47 14.35 8.74
C SER A 78 -19.03 14.55 8.27
N LEU A 79 -18.17 13.54 8.42
CA LEU A 79 -16.75 13.59 8.05
C LEU A 79 -16.49 13.15 6.61
N LEU A 80 -17.28 12.21 6.08
CA LEU A 80 -17.06 11.60 4.78
C LEU A 80 -18.02 12.16 3.73
N GLY A 81 -17.47 12.89 2.75
CA GLY A 81 -18.24 13.51 1.66
C GLY A 81 -19.17 14.67 2.06
N PRO A 82 -18.84 15.55 3.04
CA PRO A 82 -19.61 16.77 3.28
C PRO A 82 -19.69 17.63 2.01
N PRO A 83 -20.64 18.59 1.95
CA PRO A 83 -20.83 19.45 0.78
C PRO A 83 -19.54 20.12 0.28
N ALA A 84 -18.65 20.52 1.19
CA ALA A 84 -17.34 21.09 0.86
C ALA A 84 -16.45 20.13 0.05
N HIS A 85 -16.39 18.84 0.43
CA HIS A 85 -15.60 17.84 -0.32
C HIS A 85 -16.19 17.62 -1.72
N LYS A 86 -17.52 17.62 -1.85
CA LYS A 86 -18.21 17.46 -3.13
C LYS A 86 -17.99 18.68 -4.04
N ALA A 87 -18.01 19.88 -3.49
CA ALA A 87 -17.70 21.11 -4.21
C ALA A 87 -16.25 21.11 -4.72
N LEU A 88 -15.30 20.73 -3.87
CA LEU A 88 -13.88 20.56 -4.25
C LEU A 88 -13.71 19.48 -5.34
N ALA A 89 -14.37 18.33 -5.20
CA ALA A 89 -14.36 17.30 -6.24
C ALA A 89 -14.95 17.81 -7.58
N GLY A 90 -15.96 18.68 -7.50
CA GLY A 90 -16.55 19.34 -8.66
C GLY A 90 -15.59 20.32 -9.35
N SER A 91 -14.76 21.05 -8.61
CA SER A 91 -13.84 22.04 -9.19
C SER A 91 -12.77 21.39 -10.08
N PHE A 92 -12.31 20.19 -9.73
CA PHE A 92 -11.35 19.43 -10.57
C PHE A 92 -11.90 19.05 -11.95
N ARG A 93 -13.22 19.05 -12.16
CA ARG A 93 -13.81 18.79 -13.49
C ARG A 93 -13.48 19.87 -14.51
N SER A 94 -13.13 21.07 -14.04
CA SER A 94 -12.76 22.21 -14.88
C SER A 94 -11.26 22.29 -15.15
N VAL A 95 -10.45 21.41 -14.55
CA VAL A 95 -8.99 21.39 -14.69
C VAL A 95 -8.59 20.35 -15.73
N ASP A 96 -7.85 20.74 -16.77
CA ASP A 96 -7.22 19.78 -17.69
C ASP A 96 -6.14 19.00 -16.91
N PRO A 97 -6.23 17.66 -16.79
CA PRO A 97 -5.28 16.85 -16.02
C PRO A 97 -3.84 16.88 -16.58
N ARG A 98 -3.63 17.48 -17.75
CA ARG A 98 -2.32 17.64 -18.40
C ARG A 98 -1.76 19.06 -18.29
N SER A 99 -2.53 20.02 -17.77
CA SER A 99 -2.03 21.37 -17.56
C SER A 99 -0.98 21.39 -16.44
N ALA A 100 0.09 22.15 -16.65
CA ALA A 100 1.13 22.36 -15.64
C ALA A 100 0.50 22.90 -14.33
N VAL A 101 1.04 22.47 -13.20
CA VAL A 101 0.57 22.72 -11.82
C VAL A 101 0.73 24.21 -11.44
N ALA A 102 0.04 25.09 -12.14
CA ALA A 102 -0.08 26.51 -11.79
C ALA A 102 -1.48 26.84 -11.24
N ALA A 103 -2.44 25.91 -11.34
CA ALA A 103 -3.82 26.11 -10.92
C ALA A 103 -4.33 24.97 -10.01
N SER A 104 -3.45 24.35 -9.22
CA SER A 104 -3.92 23.43 -8.17
C SER A 104 -4.41 24.28 -7.00
N PRO A 105 -5.71 24.22 -6.64
CA PRO A 105 -6.25 24.98 -5.50
C PRO A 105 -5.73 24.48 -4.14
N VAL A 106 -4.83 23.49 -4.13
CA VAL A 106 -4.22 22.88 -2.94
C VAL A 106 -2.76 23.33 -2.76
N ALA A 107 -2.17 24.04 -3.73
CA ALA A 107 -0.77 24.47 -3.66
C ALA A 107 -0.55 25.80 -2.92
N ASP A 108 -1.61 26.57 -2.67
CA ASP A 108 -1.55 27.87 -2.00
C ASP A 108 -2.21 27.84 -0.61
N THR A 109 -1.55 27.21 0.38
CA THR A 109 -1.70 27.52 1.81
C THR A 109 -0.49 27.04 2.59
#